data_AF-A0A2G9Z7B6-F1
#
_entry.id   AF-A0A2G9Z7B6-F1
#
_cell.length_a   1.000
_cell.length_b   1.000
_cell.length_c   1.000
_cell.angle_alpha   90.00
_cell.angle_beta   90.00
_cell.angle_gamma   90.00
#
_symmetry.space_group_name_H-M   'P 1'
#
loop_
_entity.id
_entity.type
_entity.pdbx_description
1 polymer ?
#
loop_
_entity_poly.entity_id
_entity_poly.type
_entity_poly.pdbx_seq_one_letter_code
_entity_poly.pdbx_strand_id
1 'polypeptide(L)'
;MIFIKDKRINSIINLSRQAFGKYKLQIIVLTILGFLSGILEGIGVNALIPLFSYAINKDKAATDFISRSIEKFFTSLSLEANVNTLLIFIIILFIGRAVISVILNYIKMRIEADYEEKTRQNVFKTILMANWPYLLKQKLGYLETVLIVDVPAGAVLL
;
A
#
# COMPACT_ATOMS: atom_id res chain seq x y z
N MET A 1 -0.70 25.98 -20.52
CA MET A 1 -1.71 25.36 -21.39
C MET A 1 -1.22 23.97 -21.78
N ILE A 2 -1.65 22.92 -21.05
CA ILE A 2 -1.19 21.53 -21.25
C ILE A 2 -2.44 20.69 -21.50
N PHE A 3 -2.84 20.56 -22.76
CA PHE A 3 -3.86 19.60 -23.20
C PHE A 3 -3.20 18.23 -23.39
N ILE A 4 -3.06 17.47 -22.30
CA ILE A 4 -2.61 16.06 -22.37
C ILE A 4 -3.77 15.23 -22.93
N LYS A 5 -3.75 15.09 -24.26
CA LYS A 5 -4.32 14.03 -25.11
C LYS A 5 -5.04 12.90 -24.33
N ASP A 6 -6.36 13.01 -24.20
CA ASP A 6 -7.28 12.05 -23.54
C ASP A 6 -7.08 10.58 -23.92
N LYS A 7 -6.57 10.30 -25.12
CA LYS A 7 -6.32 8.93 -25.60
C LYS A 7 -5.22 8.19 -24.82
N ARG A 8 -4.21 8.88 -24.26
CA ARG A 8 -3.11 8.22 -23.53
C ARG A 8 -3.57 7.68 -22.18
N ILE A 9 -4.38 8.46 -21.48
CA ILE A 9 -4.95 8.09 -20.17
C ILE A 9 -5.83 6.85 -20.34
N ASN A 10 -6.67 6.82 -21.36
CA ASN A 10 -7.51 5.66 -21.65
C ASN A 10 -6.69 4.40 -21.99
N SER A 11 -5.59 4.55 -22.73
CA SER A 11 -4.70 3.42 -23.00
C SER A 11 -4.01 2.89 -21.75
N ILE A 12 -3.55 3.77 -20.85
CA ILE A 12 -2.92 3.36 -19.58
C ILE A 12 -3.92 2.63 -18.70
N ILE A 13 -5.15 3.13 -18.59
CA ILE A 13 -6.22 2.49 -17.81
C ILE A 13 -6.56 1.12 -18.40
N ASN A 14 -6.66 1.00 -19.73
CA ASN A 14 -6.94 -0.28 -20.38
C ASN A 14 -5.79 -1.29 -20.20
N LEU A 15 -4.54 -0.86 -20.35
CA LEU A 15 -3.36 -1.71 -20.14
C LEU A 15 -3.26 -2.16 -18.68
N SER A 16 -3.45 -1.25 -17.73
CA SER A 16 -3.49 -1.56 -16.29
C SER A 16 -4.61 -2.54 -15.97
N ARG A 17 -5.80 -2.36 -16.54
CA ARG A 17 -6.94 -3.27 -16.34
C ARG A 17 -6.70 -4.64 -16.99
N GLN A 18 -5.97 -4.72 -18.10
CA GLN A 18 -5.65 -5.97 -18.77
C GLN A 18 -4.52 -6.73 -18.04
N ALA A 19 -3.50 -6.02 -17.56
CA ALA A 19 -2.38 -6.60 -16.81
C ALA A 19 -2.77 -7.01 -15.39
N PHE A 20 -3.50 -6.14 -14.68
CA PHE A 20 -3.83 -6.31 -13.26
C PHE A 20 -5.28 -6.70 -13.00
N GLY A 21 -6.06 -6.98 -14.06
CA GLY A 21 -7.47 -7.32 -13.95
C GLY A 21 -7.76 -8.52 -13.06
N LYS A 22 -6.82 -9.47 -13.00
CA LYS A 22 -6.89 -10.65 -12.13
C LYS A 22 -6.60 -10.34 -10.65
N TYR A 23 -5.90 -9.24 -10.36
CA TYR A 23 -5.45 -8.85 -9.02
C TYR A 23 -6.30 -7.72 -8.39
N LYS A 24 -7.44 -7.37 -9.01
CA LYS A 24 -8.30 -6.24 -8.57
C LYS A 24 -8.74 -6.31 -7.11
N LEU A 25 -9.16 -7.49 -6.63
CA LEU A 25 -9.57 -7.64 -5.23
C LEU A 25 -8.41 -7.39 -4.27
N GLN A 26 -7.21 -7.85 -4.62
CA GLN A 26 -6.04 -7.64 -3.78
C GLN A 26 -5.59 -6.18 -3.79
N ILE A 27 -5.67 -5.48 -4.93
CA ILE A 27 -5.40 -4.04 -5.02
C ILE A 27 -6.41 -3.24 -4.16
N ILE A 28 -7.69 -3.61 -4.18
CA ILE A 28 -8.72 -3.00 -3.32
C ILE A 28 -8.37 -3.22 -1.84
N VAL A 29 -8.02 -4.45 -1.47
CA VAL A 29 -7.62 -4.79 -0.10
C VAL A 29 -6.37 -4.03 0.34
N LEU A 30 -5.34 -3.94 -0.50
CA LEU A 30 -4.14 -3.13 -0.27
C LEU A 30 -4.48 -1.64 -0.10
N THR A 31 -5.37 -1.11 -0.92
CA THR A 31 -5.79 0.30 -0.84
C THR A 31 -6.49 0.58 0.49
N ILE A 32 -7.43 -0.28 0.89
CA ILE A 32 -8.18 -0.14 2.14
C ILE A 32 -7.25 -0.29 3.35
N LEU A 33 -6.40 -1.32 3.37
CA LEU A 33 -5.44 -1.55 4.45
C LEU A 33 -4.39 -0.45 4.52
N GLY A 34 -3.91 0.05 3.38
CA GLY A 34 -2.95 1.15 3.30
C GLY A 34 -3.55 2.46 3.82
N PHE A 35 -4.79 2.76 3.43
CA PHE A 35 -5.52 3.90 3.96
C PHE A 35 -5.74 3.79 5.48
N LEU A 36 -6.15 2.61 5.96
CA LEU A 36 -6.32 2.35 7.38
C LEU A 36 -4.99 2.50 8.14
N SER A 37 -3.89 1.96 7.60
CA SER A 37 -2.55 2.14 8.16
C SER A 37 -2.16 3.61 8.28
N GLY A 38 -2.46 4.42 7.25
CA GLY A 38 -2.20 5.86 7.26
C GLY A 38 -3.04 6.60 8.31
N ILE A 39 -4.30 6.21 8.50
CA ILE A 39 -5.15 6.76 9.58
C ILE A 39 -4.56 6.42 10.94
N LEU A 40 -4.18 5.17 11.19
CA LEU A 40 -3.56 4.76 12.45
C LEU A 40 -2.28 5.54 12.75
N GLU A 41 -1.46 5.77 11.73
CA GLU A 41 -0.25 6.60 11.86
C GLU A 41 -0.59 8.06 12.18
N GLY A 42 -1.56 8.64 11.48
CA GLY A 42 -2.03 10.01 11.75
C GLY A 42 -2.61 10.17 13.15
N ILE A 43 -3.36 9.20 13.65
CA ILE A 43 -3.89 9.19 15.03
C ILE A 43 -2.74 9.02 16.03
N GLY A 44 -1.83 8.07 15.79
CA GLY A 44 -0.71 7.78 16.69
C GLY A 44 0.24 8.97 16.87
N VAL A 45 0.59 9.66 15.78
CA VAL A 45 1.46 10.86 15.84
C VAL A 45 0.74 12.01 16.53
N ASN A 46 -0.52 12.28 16.18
CA ASN A 46 -1.26 13.38 16.79
C ASN A 46 -1.65 13.12 18.25
N ALA A 47 -1.71 11.86 18.70
CA ALA A 47 -1.93 11.50 20.09
C ALA A 47 -0.74 11.89 21.00
N LEU A 48 0.44 12.17 20.44
CA LEU A 48 1.56 12.74 21.20
C LEU A 48 1.25 14.15 21.71
N ILE A 49 0.46 14.95 20.98
CA ILE A 49 0.09 16.31 21.38
C ILE A 49 -0.67 16.31 22.72
N PRO A 50 -1.80 15.59 22.88
CA PRO A 50 -2.47 15.51 24.18
C PRO A 50 -1.60 14.84 25.24
N LEU A 51 -0.76 13.84 24.90
CA LEU A 51 0.18 13.26 25.87
C LEU A 51 1.11 14.32 26.47
N PHE A 52 1.70 15.18 25.64
CA PHE A 52 2.54 16.28 26.13
C PHE A 52 1.72 17.33 26.90
N SER A 53 0.50 17.63 26.44
CA SER A 53 -0.40 18.56 27.15
C SER A 53 -0.69 18.07 28.58
N TYR A 54 -1.07 16.81 28.75
CA TYR A 54 -1.34 16.19 30.05
C TYR A 54 -0.08 16.03 30.91
N ALA A 55 1.08 15.79 30.31
CA ALA A 55 2.34 15.63 31.04
C ALA A 55 2.90 16.97 31.55
N ILE A 56 2.72 18.07 30.81
CA ILE A 56 3.31 19.38 31.10
C ILE A 56 2.32 20.30 31.84
N ASN A 57 1.05 20.33 31.41
CA ASN A 57 0.02 21.23 31.95
C ASN A 57 -1.21 20.42 32.38
N LYS A 58 -1.22 19.96 33.64
CA LYS A 58 -2.30 19.12 34.19
C LYS A 58 -3.72 19.67 34.05
N ASP A 59 -3.89 20.98 33.80
CA ASP A 59 -5.19 21.65 33.79
C ASP A 59 -5.63 22.24 32.44
N LYS A 60 -4.86 22.08 31.35
CA LYS A 60 -5.31 22.49 30.01
C LYS A 60 -5.71 21.26 29.21
N ALA A 61 -6.99 20.88 29.33
CA ALA A 61 -7.63 20.00 28.37
C ALA A 61 -7.47 20.62 26.97
N ALA A 62 -6.64 19.98 26.14
CA ALA A 62 -6.41 20.43 24.78
C ALA A 62 -7.76 20.49 24.03
N THR A 63 -8.12 21.66 23.51
CA THR A 63 -9.39 21.91 22.79
C THR A 63 -9.47 21.24 21.42
N ASP A 64 -8.43 20.51 21.02
CA ASP A 64 -8.29 19.91 19.71
C ASP A 64 -9.29 18.78 19.46
N PHE A 65 -9.70 18.65 18.18
CA PHE A 65 -10.62 17.60 17.72
C PHE A 65 -10.14 16.20 18.11
N ILE A 66 -8.83 15.96 18.07
CA ILE A 66 -8.21 14.67 18.39
C ILE A 66 -8.28 14.41 19.90
N SER A 67 -7.96 15.40 20.74
CA SER A 67 -8.06 15.30 22.19
C SER A 67 -9.50 14.99 22.64
N ARG A 68 -10.50 15.67 22.07
CA ARG A 68 -11.92 15.39 22.34
C ARG A 68 -12.35 14.00 21.87
N SER A 69 -11.82 13.54 20.73
CA SER A 69 -12.14 12.20 20.20
C SER A 69 -11.54 11.11 21.08
N ILE A 70 -10.30 11.30 21.55
CA ILE A 70 -9.64 10.43 22.49
C ILE A 70 -10.41 10.42 23.82
N GLU A 71 -10.74 11.58 24.39
CA GLU A 71 -11.51 11.69 25.63
C GLU A 71 -12.89 11.00 25.54
N LYS A 72 -13.59 11.14 24.41
CA LYS A 72 -14.83 10.39 24.14
C LYS A 72 -14.61 8.87 24.08
N PHE A 73 -13.50 8.43 23.50
CA PHE A 73 -13.16 7.02 23.45
C PHE A 73 -12.86 6.45 24.84
N PHE A 74 -12.08 7.19 25.66
CA PHE A 74 -11.76 6.82 27.03
C PHE A 74 -12.98 6.82 27.95
N THR A 75 -13.86 7.81 27.83
CA THR A 75 -15.12 7.87 28.60
C THR A 75 -16.10 6.76 28.22
N SER A 76 -16.18 6.37 26.94
CA SER A 76 -16.94 5.19 26.51
C SER A 76 -16.42 3.89 27.14
N LEU A 77 -15.11 3.81 27.38
CA LEU A 77 -14.44 2.70 28.06
C LEU A 77 -14.45 2.82 29.60
N SER A 78 -15.07 3.85 30.17
CA SER A 78 -15.06 4.15 31.61
C SER A 78 -13.65 4.29 32.23
N LEU A 79 -12.68 4.74 31.43
CA LEU A 79 -11.29 4.94 31.84
C LEU A 79 -10.98 6.43 32.01
N GLU A 80 -10.27 6.79 33.07
CA GLU A 80 -9.74 8.15 33.22
C GLU A 80 -8.58 8.41 32.25
N ALA A 81 -8.65 9.55 31.55
CA ALA A 81 -7.60 10.01 30.64
C ALA A 81 -6.40 10.51 31.44
N ASN A 82 -5.49 9.59 31.76
CA ASN A 82 -4.25 9.85 32.46
C ASN A 82 -3.06 9.67 31.50
N VAL A 83 -1.91 10.27 31.83
CA VAL A 83 -0.68 10.15 31.01
C VAL A 83 -0.34 8.68 30.74
N ASN A 84 -0.44 7.81 31.76
CA ASN A 84 -0.13 6.39 31.62
C ASN A 84 -1.09 5.66 30.68
N THR A 85 -2.39 5.98 30.73
CA THR A 85 -3.41 5.33 29.87
C THR A 85 -3.31 5.79 28.42
N LEU A 86 -2.99 7.08 28.19
CA LEU A 86 -2.65 7.61 26.87
C LEU A 86 -1.41 6.95 26.27
N LEU A 87 -0.37 6.74 27.08
CA LEU A 87 0.89 6.14 26.64
C LEU A 87 0.68 4.68 26.20
N ILE A 88 -0.08 3.90 26.98
CA ILE A 88 -0.47 2.53 26.62
C ILE A 88 -1.30 2.53 25.32
N PHE A 89 -2.25 3.44 25.17
CA PHE A 89 -3.07 3.57 23.96
C PHE A 89 -2.22 3.85 22.71
N ILE A 90 -1.25 4.77 22.81
CA ILE A 90 -0.33 5.09 21.71
C ILE A 90 0.51 3.86 21.34
N ILE A 91 1.05 3.13 22.32
CA ILE A 91 1.80 1.88 22.08
C ILE A 91 0.93 0.88 21.32
N ILE A 92 -0.32 0.68 21.74
CA ILE A 92 -1.26 -0.23 21.08
C ILE A 92 -1.53 0.20 19.63
N LEU A 93 -1.71 1.50 19.37
CA LEU A 93 -1.87 2.03 18.02
C LEU A 93 -0.65 1.77 17.14
N PHE A 94 0.57 1.98 17.66
CA PHE A 94 1.80 1.70 16.92
C PHE A 94 1.98 0.21 16.62
N ILE A 95 1.66 -0.67 17.58
CA ILE A 95 1.67 -2.12 17.36
C ILE A 95 0.65 -2.50 16.29
N GLY A 96 -0.58 -1.98 16.39
CA GLY A 96 -1.63 -2.22 15.40
C GLY A 96 -1.21 -1.78 13.98
N ARG A 97 -0.62 -0.58 13.86
CA ARG A 97 -0.03 -0.09 12.61
C ARG A 97 1.04 -1.06 12.09
N ALA A 98 1.97 -1.48 12.95
CA ALA A 98 3.06 -2.38 12.54
C ALA A 98 2.52 -3.70 11.99
N VAL A 99 1.51 -4.29 12.65
CA VAL A 99 0.83 -5.50 12.18
C VAL A 99 0.19 -5.29 10.80
N ILE A 100 -0.56 -4.19 10.62
CA ILE A 100 -1.18 -3.86 9.32
C ILE A 100 -0.10 -3.68 8.24
N SER A 101 1.01 -3.02 8.56
CA SER A 101 2.13 -2.83 7.63
C SER A 101 2.77 -4.16 7.21
N VAL A 102 2.95 -5.10 8.14
CA VAL A 102 3.45 -6.45 7.81
C VAL A 102 2.48 -7.20 6.90
N ILE A 103 1.18 -7.12 7.18
CA ILE A 103 0.15 -7.76 6.33
C ILE A 103 0.16 -7.15 4.92
N LEU A 104 0.24 -5.82 4.80
CA LEU A 104 0.35 -5.12 3.52
C LEU A 104 1.56 -5.59 2.72
N ASN A 105 2.73 -5.66 3.35
CA ASN A 105 3.96 -6.12 2.70
C ASN A 105 3.84 -7.58 2.26
N TYR A 106 3.25 -8.45 3.09
CA TYR A 106 3.03 -9.86 2.75
C TYR A 106 2.11 -10.02 1.53
N ILE A 107 0.98 -9.30 1.52
CA ILE A 107 0.04 -9.32 0.40
C ILE A 107 0.71 -8.79 -0.87
N LYS A 108 1.47 -7.69 -0.77
CA LYS A 108 2.20 -7.09 -1.89
C LYS A 108 3.21 -8.08 -2.48
N MET A 109 4.10 -8.64 -1.68
CA MET A 109 5.09 -9.63 -2.14
C MET A 109 4.45 -10.84 -2.81
N ARG A 110 3.33 -11.33 -2.27
CA ARG A 110 2.61 -12.47 -2.86
C ARG A 110 2.05 -12.13 -4.25
N ILE A 111 1.55 -10.92 -4.45
CA ILE A 111 1.03 -10.45 -5.74
C ILE A 111 2.15 -10.29 -6.75
N GLU A 112 3.25 -9.65 -6.35
CA GLU A 112 4.42 -9.44 -7.22
C GLU A 112 4.97 -10.79 -7.70
N ALA A 113 5.15 -11.75 -6.80
CA ALA A 113 5.63 -13.09 -7.14
C ALA A 113 4.68 -13.85 -8.08
N ASP A 114 3.37 -13.84 -7.81
CA ASP A 114 2.37 -14.52 -8.65
C ASP A 114 2.24 -13.87 -10.04
N TYR A 115 2.35 -12.54 -10.11
CA TYR A 115 2.36 -11.80 -11.37
C TYR A 115 3.61 -12.10 -12.19
N GLU A 116 4.78 -12.07 -11.57
CA GLU A 116 6.06 -12.37 -12.20
C GLU A 116 6.08 -13.79 -12.75
N GLU A 117 5.65 -14.77 -11.95
CA GLU A 117 5.60 -16.18 -12.37
C GLU A 117 4.69 -16.38 -13.58
N LYS A 118 3.43 -15.92 -13.52
CA LYS A 118 2.46 -16.09 -14.62
C LYS A 118 2.89 -15.36 -15.88
N THR A 119 3.40 -14.15 -15.74
CA THR A 119 3.81 -13.33 -16.89
C THR A 119 5.03 -13.96 -17.56
N ARG A 120 6.02 -14.39 -16.78
CA ARG A 120 7.21 -15.08 -17.30
C ARG A 120 6.84 -16.37 -18.02
N GLN A 121 5.97 -17.20 -17.43
CA GLN A 121 5.49 -18.44 -18.05
C GLN A 121 4.77 -18.16 -19.38
N ASN A 122 3.88 -17.16 -19.42
CA ASN A 122 3.15 -16.80 -20.63
C ASN A 122 4.07 -16.27 -21.73
N VAL A 123 5.00 -15.37 -21.40
CA VAL A 123 5.97 -14.82 -22.35
C VAL A 123 6.87 -15.93 -22.88
N PHE A 124 7.39 -16.78 -22.01
CA PHE A 124 8.23 -17.91 -22.39
C PHE A 124 7.50 -18.88 -23.33
N LYS A 125 6.26 -19.25 -22.99
CA LYS A 125 5.42 -20.09 -23.86
C LYS A 125 5.17 -19.43 -25.21
N THR A 126 4.91 -18.13 -25.25
CA THR A 126 4.67 -17.39 -26.49
C THR A 126 5.93 -17.35 -27.37
N ILE A 127 7.11 -17.22 -26.77
CA ILE A 127 8.40 -17.28 -27.48
C ILE A 127 8.59 -18.67 -28.11
N LEU A 128 8.32 -19.75 -27.36
CA LEU A 128 8.44 -21.12 -27.86
C LEU A 128 7.47 -21.44 -29.00
N MET A 129 6.29 -20.81 -29.01
CA MET A 129 5.27 -20.99 -30.05
C MET A 129 5.43 -20.01 -31.22
N ALA A 130 6.38 -19.07 -31.16
CA ALA A 130 6.58 -18.08 -32.20
C ALA A 130 7.26 -18.68 -33.43
N ASN A 131 6.91 -18.19 -34.60
CA ASN A 131 7.48 -18.66 -35.86
C ASN A 131 8.98 -18.34 -35.94
N TRP A 132 9.79 -19.28 -36.39
CA TRP A 132 11.24 -19.14 -36.55
C TRP A 132 11.68 -17.86 -37.31
N PRO A 133 11.02 -17.45 -38.42
CA PRO A 133 11.36 -16.20 -39.11
C PRO A 133 11.14 -14.93 -38.29
N TYR A 134 10.28 -14.97 -37.28
CA TYR A 134 10.09 -13.86 -36.34
C TYR A 134 11.22 -13.82 -35.31
N LEU A 135 11.60 -14.98 -34.77
CA LEU A 135 12.66 -15.10 -33.77
C LEU A 135 14.03 -14.67 -34.34
N LEU A 136 14.34 -15.04 -35.59
CA LEU A 136 15.58 -14.67 -36.27
C LEU A 136 15.74 -13.15 -36.50
N LYS A 137 14.66 -12.37 -36.45
CA LYS A 137 14.70 -10.91 -36.61
C LYS A 137 14.99 -10.18 -35.30
N GLN A 138 14.94 -10.87 -34.17
CA GLN A 138 15.18 -10.27 -32.86
C GLN A 138 16.68 -10.20 -32.57
N LYS A 139 17.10 -9.14 -31.87
CA LYS A 139 18.49 -9.00 -31.44
C LYS A 139 18.85 -10.10 -30.45
N LEU A 140 20.09 -10.60 -30.53
CA LEU A 140 20.62 -11.53 -29.53
C LEU A 140 20.48 -10.91 -28.13
N GLY A 141 19.96 -11.67 -27.17
CA GLY A 141 19.71 -11.19 -25.81
C GLY A 141 18.40 -10.40 -25.61
N TYR A 142 17.69 -9.99 -26.65
CA TYR A 142 16.43 -9.25 -26.47
C TYR A 142 15.37 -10.08 -25.72
N LEU A 143 15.22 -11.35 -26.10
CA LEU A 143 14.27 -12.26 -25.45
C LEU A 143 14.66 -12.56 -23.99
N GLU A 144 15.97 -12.60 -23.71
CA GLU A 144 16.51 -12.75 -22.36
C GLU A 144 16.21 -11.50 -21.52
N THR A 145 16.43 -10.30 -22.06
CA THR A 145 16.07 -9.05 -21.40
C THR A 145 14.58 -9.00 -21.07
N VAL A 146 13.71 -9.39 -22.01
CA VAL A 146 12.26 -9.37 -21.76
C VAL A 146 11.89 -10.31 -20.60
N LEU A 147 12.48 -11.51 -20.53
CA LEU A 147 12.16 -12.50 -19.50
C LEU A 147 12.77 -12.20 -18.13
N ILE A 148 14.01 -11.71 -18.10
CA ILE A 148 14.79 -11.53 -16.87
C ILE A 148 14.67 -10.12 -16.31
N VAL A 149 14.47 -9.11 -17.16
CA VAL A 149 14.46 -7.70 -16.74
C VAL A 149 13.05 -7.12 -16.81
N ASP A 150 12.38 -7.22 -17.96
CA ASP A 150 11.12 -6.49 -18.18
C ASP A 150 9.95 -7.10 -17.37
N VAL A 151 9.88 -8.43 -17.27
CA VAL A 151 8.82 -9.09 -16.50
C VAL A 151 8.90 -8.76 -15.00
N PRO A 152 10.06 -8.90 -14.33
CA PRO A 152 10.19 -8.48 -12.93
C PRO A 152 10.01 -6.97 -12.74
N ALA A 153 10.54 -6.13 -13.65
CA ALA A 153 10.35 -4.68 -13.58
C ALA A 153 8.86 -4.29 -13.67
N GLY A 154 8.07 -5.01 -14.46
CA GLY A 154 6.62 -4.84 -14.54
C GLY A 154 5.88 -5.28 -13.27
N ALA A 155 6.41 -6.26 -12.53
CA ALA A 155 5.83 -6.72 -11.27
C ALA A 155 5.95 -5.66 -10.16
N VAL A 156 7.09 -4.95 -10.09
CA VAL A 156 7.37 -3.91 -9.06
C VAL A 156 6.45 -2.69 -9.16
N LEU A 157 5.79 -2.48 -10.31
CA LEU A 157 4.84 -1.37 -10.52
C LEU A 157 3.47 -1.60 -9.86
N LEU A 158 3.25 -2.75 -9.22
CA LEU A 158 2.07 -3.10 -8.41
C LEU A 158 2.17 -2.57 -6.96
#